data_AF-A0A2G2UVT1-F1
#
_entry.id   AF-A0A2G2UVT1-F1
#
_cell.length_a   1.000
_cell.length_b   1.000
_cell.length_c   1.000
_cell.angle_alpha   90.00
_cell.angle_beta   90.00
_cell.angle_gamma   90.00
#
_symmetry.space_group_name_H-M   'P 1'
#
loop_
_entity.id
_entity.type
_entity.pdbx_description
1 polymer ?
#
loop_
_entity_poly.entity_id
_entity_poly.type
_entity_poly.pdbx_seq_one_letter_code
_entity_poly.pdbx_strand_id
1 'polypeptide(L)'
;MAMHSAVSYPLGRPACKKDAKALQFIEEMTRNVDSVQEKVLAEILSGNANTEYLQRFKLGGATDRDTFKSKVPVITYEEIQPDIQRIANGDRSPIFSSHPISEFLTSSGTSAGERKLMPTIQEELDRKQLLYSLLMPVMNLSRQRQGLVFSIYKSRNQDTLTSYYKSDHFKTRPYDPYNVYTSPNEAVLCVDSFQSMYSQMLCGLLMRKEVLRVGAVFASGLLRAIHFLQLNWQQLAKDIASGILNPRVSDPSIRECMSRILKPNRELADFIIKECEGQNWEGIITRIWPNTKYLDVIVTGIYDGSIHS
;
A
#
# COMPACT_ATOMS: atom_id res chain seq x y z
N MET A 1 -12.46 -43.68 -7.70
CA MET A 1 -13.18 -43.04 -6.59
C MET A 1 -12.29 -41.96 -6.02
N ALA A 2 -12.53 -40.70 -6.42
CA ALA A 2 -11.77 -39.55 -5.96
C ALA A 2 -12.32 -39.09 -4.61
N MET A 3 -11.44 -38.92 -3.61
CA MET A 3 -11.74 -38.14 -2.42
C MET A 3 -10.97 -36.83 -2.51
N HIS A 4 -11.64 -35.81 -3.03
CA HIS A 4 -11.25 -34.43 -2.75
C HIS A 4 -11.82 -34.07 -1.38
N SER A 5 -11.00 -34.11 -0.34
CA SER A 5 -11.34 -33.48 0.94
C SER A 5 -11.14 -31.96 0.80
N ALA A 6 -12.18 -31.27 0.32
CA ALA A 6 -12.23 -29.82 0.47
C ALA A 6 -12.45 -29.53 1.96
N VAL A 7 -11.39 -29.10 2.66
CA VAL A 7 -11.53 -28.52 3.99
C VAL A 7 -12.19 -27.15 3.81
N SER A 8 -13.52 -27.12 3.81
CA SER A 8 -14.28 -25.88 3.83
C SER A 8 -14.22 -25.32 5.25
N TYR A 9 -13.27 -24.43 5.52
CA TYR A 9 -13.46 -23.51 6.64
C TYR A 9 -14.70 -22.67 6.30
N PRO A 10 -15.74 -22.60 7.16
CA PRO A 10 -16.88 -21.75 6.89
C PRO A 10 -16.41 -20.30 6.99
N LEU A 11 -16.04 -19.72 5.85
CA LEU A 11 -15.83 -18.29 5.71
C LEU A 11 -17.10 -17.59 6.25
N GLY A 12 -16.91 -16.54 7.05
CA GLY A 12 -18.03 -15.81 7.64
C GLY A 12 -19.02 -15.28 6.59
N ARG A 13 -20.22 -14.87 7.01
CA ARG A 13 -21.13 -14.16 6.09
C ARG A 13 -20.57 -12.76 5.79
N PRO A 14 -20.75 -12.22 4.57
CA PRO A 14 -20.35 -10.86 4.24
C PRO A 14 -20.93 -9.86 5.24
N ALA A 15 -20.12 -8.88 5.66
CA ALA A 15 -20.55 -7.91 6.68
C ALA A 15 -21.59 -6.89 6.14
N CYS A 16 -21.58 -6.64 4.83
CA CYS A 16 -22.53 -5.74 4.16
C CYS A 16 -22.68 -6.09 2.66
N LYS A 17 -23.56 -5.38 1.95
CA LYS A 17 -23.76 -5.56 0.50
C LYS A 17 -22.51 -5.26 -0.33
N LYS A 18 -21.67 -4.30 0.09
CA LYS A 18 -20.40 -3.97 -0.59
C LYS A 18 -19.44 -5.15 -0.51
N ASP A 19 -19.26 -5.73 0.68
CA ASP A 19 -18.43 -6.92 0.89
C ASP A 19 -18.95 -8.11 0.08
N ALA A 20 -20.26 -8.34 0.06
CA ALA A 20 -20.85 -9.44 -0.71
C ALA A 20 -20.53 -9.33 -2.22
N LYS A 21 -20.61 -8.12 -2.79
CA LYS A 21 -20.24 -7.88 -4.20
C LYS A 21 -18.76 -8.12 -4.45
N ALA A 22 -17.88 -7.64 -3.57
CA ALA A 22 -16.44 -7.84 -3.70
C ALA A 22 -16.04 -9.33 -3.62
N LEU A 23 -16.66 -10.08 -2.70
CA LEU A 23 -16.43 -11.52 -2.55
C LEU A 23 -16.99 -12.31 -3.73
N GLN A 24 -18.17 -11.94 -4.23
CA GLN A 24 -18.73 -12.53 -5.45
C GLN A 24 -17.84 -12.27 -6.66
N PHE A 25 -17.28 -11.06 -6.78
CA PHE A 25 -16.31 -10.73 -7.83
C PHE A 25 -15.08 -11.64 -7.76
N ILE A 26 -14.51 -11.84 -6.56
CA ILE A 26 -13.38 -12.79 -6.39
C ILE A 26 -13.78 -14.18 -6.88
N GLU A 27 -14.92 -14.70 -6.43
CA GLU A 27 -15.39 -16.03 -6.81
C GLU A 27 -15.64 -16.17 -8.32
N GLU A 28 -16.20 -15.14 -8.96
CA GLU A 28 -16.42 -15.11 -10.41
C GLU A 28 -15.10 -15.12 -11.18
N MET A 29 -14.13 -14.30 -10.75
CA MET A 29 -12.81 -14.22 -11.38
C MET A 29 -12.01 -15.52 -11.21
N THR A 30 -12.07 -16.16 -10.03
CA THR A 30 -11.32 -17.39 -9.74
C THR A 30 -11.97 -18.65 -10.29
N ARG A 31 -13.28 -18.65 -10.57
CA ARG A 31 -13.95 -19.75 -11.29
C ARG A 31 -13.70 -19.74 -12.79
N ASN A 32 -13.50 -18.56 -13.38
CA ASN A 32 -13.43 -18.37 -14.83
C ASN A 32 -12.03 -17.92 -15.30
N VAL A 33 -10.97 -18.32 -14.60
CA VAL A 33 -9.60 -17.79 -14.78
C VAL A 33 -9.15 -17.81 -16.24
N ASP A 34 -9.31 -18.93 -16.95
CA ASP A 34 -8.83 -19.07 -18.32
C ASP A 34 -9.55 -18.10 -19.27
N SER A 35 -10.88 -18.05 -19.22
CA SER A 35 -11.70 -17.13 -20.02
C SER A 35 -11.42 -15.66 -19.70
N VAL A 36 -11.25 -15.33 -18.40
CA VAL A 36 -10.88 -13.97 -17.98
C VAL A 36 -9.50 -13.60 -18.53
N GLN A 37 -8.52 -14.50 -18.49
CA GLN A 37 -7.18 -14.26 -19.04
C GLN A 37 -7.20 -14.09 -20.57
N GLU A 38 -8.00 -14.87 -21.31
CA GLU A 38 -8.19 -14.67 -22.76
C GLU A 38 -8.77 -13.29 -23.07
N LYS A 39 -9.81 -12.88 -22.33
CA LYS A 39 -10.44 -11.58 -22.51
C LYS A 39 -9.47 -10.44 -22.21
N VAL A 40 -8.72 -10.52 -21.11
CA VAL A 40 -7.71 -9.51 -20.74
C VAL A 40 -6.64 -9.39 -21.82
N LEU A 41 -6.11 -10.52 -22.32
CA LEU A 41 -5.12 -10.49 -23.41
C LEU A 41 -5.71 -9.85 -24.67
N ALA A 42 -6.93 -10.24 -25.07
CA ALA A 42 -7.58 -9.71 -26.24
C ALA A 42 -7.82 -8.19 -26.13
N GLU A 43 -8.24 -7.69 -24.97
CA GLU A 43 -8.41 -6.27 -24.69
C GLU A 43 -7.08 -5.51 -24.81
N ILE A 44 -6.00 -6.02 -24.19
CA ILE A 44 -4.65 -5.42 -24.28
C ILE A 44 -4.18 -5.36 -25.74
N LEU A 45 -4.30 -6.45 -26.49
CA LEU A 45 -3.85 -6.52 -27.88
C LEU A 45 -4.69 -5.63 -28.79
N SER A 46 -6.01 -5.61 -28.62
CA SER A 46 -6.90 -4.75 -29.40
C SER A 46 -6.63 -3.27 -29.15
N GLY A 47 -6.43 -2.88 -27.89
CA GLY A 47 -6.16 -1.50 -27.50
C GLY A 47 -4.82 -1.01 -28.01
N ASN A 48 -3.83 -1.91 -28.15
CA ASN A 48 -2.45 -1.56 -28.47
C ASN A 48 -2.01 -2.01 -29.88
N ALA A 49 -2.93 -2.47 -30.73
CA ALA A 49 -2.62 -3.06 -32.04
C ALA A 49 -1.75 -2.17 -32.94
N ASN A 50 -1.88 -0.84 -32.82
CA ASN A 50 -1.17 0.15 -33.60
C ASN A 50 0.06 0.75 -32.89
N THR A 51 0.48 0.18 -31.78
CA THR A 51 1.67 0.63 -31.06
C THR A 51 2.95 0.19 -31.78
N GLU A 52 4.00 1.00 -31.69
CA GLU A 52 5.29 0.70 -32.33
C GLU A 52 5.81 -0.67 -31.91
N TYR A 53 5.72 -1.00 -30.61
CA TYR A 53 6.20 -2.25 -30.07
C TYR A 53 5.49 -3.48 -30.68
N LEU A 54 4.16 -3.49 -30.73
CA LEU A 54 3.42 -4.63 -31.32
C LEU A 54 3.55 -4.71 -32.84
N GLN A 55 3.74 -3.57 -33.52
CA GLN A 55 3.97 -3.54 -34.96
C GLN A 55 5.30 -4.20 -35.36
N ARG A 56 6.35 -4.12 -34.53
CA ARG A 56 7.64 -4.82 -34.77
C ARG A 56 7.46 -6.32 -34.94
N PHE A 57 6.51 -6.91 -34.23
CA PHE A 57 6.23 -8.36 -34.26
C PHE A 57 5.18 -8.77 -35.28
N LYS A 58 4.66 -7.82 -36.09
CA LYS A 58 3.72 -8.10 -37.19
C LYS A 58 2.54 -8.96 -36.74
N LEU A 59 1.96 -8.64 -35.58
CA LEU A 59 0.75 -9.28 -35.06
C LEU A 59 -0.44 -9.13 -36.02
N GLY A 60 -0.50 -8.04 -36.79
CA GLY A 60 -1.54 -7.83 -37.80
C GLY A 60 -2.93 -7.65 -37.21
N GLY A 61 -3.02 -7.13 -35.98
CA GLY A 61 -4.28 -6.96 -35.25
C GLY A 61 -4.83 -8.25 -34.63
N ALA A 62 -4.09 -9.37 -34.69
CA ALA A 62 -4.48 -10.60 -33.99
C ALA A 62 -4.54 -10.38 -32.48
N THR A 63 -5.59 -10.92 -31.86
CA THR A 63 -5.87 -10.80 -30.42
C THR A 63 -5.89 -12.15 -29.71
N ASP A 64 -5.66 -13.25 -30.43
CA ASP A 64 -5.66 -14.60 -29.88
C ASP A 64 -4.32 -14.98 -29.23
N ARG A 65 -4.43 -15.91 -28.26
CA ARG A 65 -3.33 -16.38 -27.43
C ARG A 65 -2.21 -17.06 -28.24
N ASP A 66 -2.56 -17.86 -29.25
CA ASP A 66 -1.59 -18.66 -30.00
C ASP A 66 -0.73 -17.81 -30.93
N THR A 67 -1.35 -16.83 -31.60
CA THR A 67 -0.63 -15.85 -32.41
C THR A 67 0.26 -14.95 -31.53
N PHE A 68 -0.23 -14.52 -30.36
CA PHE A 68 0.58 -13.76 -29.42
C PHE A 68 1.83 -14.54 -28.97
N LYS A 69 1.65 -15.78 -28.51
CA LYS A 69 2.74 -16.63 -28.02
C LYS A 69 3.77 -17.00 -29.10
N SER A 70 3.34 -17.12 -30.35
CA SER A 70 4.25 -17.47 -31.46
C SER A 70 5.04 -16.29 -32.01
N LYS A 71 4.58 -15.05 -31.81
CA LYS A 71 5.20 -13.84 -32.40
C LYS A 71 5.88 -12.92 -31.40
N VAL A 72 5.34 -12.78 -30.19
CA VAL A 72 5.86 -11.83 -29.19
C VAL A 72 6.84 -12.55 -28.27
N PRO A 73 8.12 -12.12 -28.21
CA PRO A 73 9.11 -12.78 -27.39
C PRO A 73 8.88 -12.52 -25.90
N VAL A 74 9.39 -13.44 -25.07
CA VAL A 74 9.59 -13.17 -23.64
C VAL A 74 10.81 -12.27 -23.52
N ILE A 75 10.65 -11.13 -22.85
CA ILE A 75 11.67 -10.07 -22.80
C ILE A 75 12.18 -9.75 -21.40
N THR A 76 13.33 -9.10 -21.32
CA THR A 76 13.83 -8.44 -20.09
C THR A 76 13.72 -6.92 -20.17
N TYR A 77 14.01 -6.23 -19.05
CA TYR A 77 13.98 -4.76 -19.00
C TYR A 77 15.00 -4.13 -19.95
N GLU A 78 16.18 -4.75 -20.08
CA GLU A 78 17.29 -4.27 -20.88
C GLU A 78 16.93 -4.19 -22.37
N GLU A 79 16.10 -5.11 -22.86
CA GLU A 79 15.66 -5.16 -24.26
C GLU A 79 14.68 -4.04 -24.62
N ILE A 80 13.93 -3.53 -23.65
CA ILE A 80 12.97 -2.42 -23.82
C ILE A 80 13.45 -1.09 -23.25
N GLN A 81 14.63 -1.06 -22.65
CA GLN A 81 15.23 0.14 -22.09
C GLN A 81 15.36 1.28 -23.11
N PRO A 82 15.76 1.05 -24.39
CA PRO A 82 15.84 2.12 -25.38
C PRO A 82 14.49 2.84 -25.62
N ASP A 83 13.40 2.08 -25.64
CA ASP A 83 12.05 2.60 -25.82
C ASP A 83 11.57 3.37 -24.60
N ILE A 84 11.84 2.85 -23.39
CA ILE A 84 11.57 3.54 -22.13
C ILE A 84 12.30 4.89 -22.10
N GLN A 85 13.57 4.93 -22.54
CA GLN A 85 14.36 6.16 -22.56
C GLN A 85 13.81 7.18 -23.56
N ARG A 86 13.28 6.75 -24.71
CA ARG A 86 12.59 7.64 -25.65
C ARG A 86 11.40 8.33 -24.99
N ILE A 87 10.55 7.57 -24.31
CA ILE A 87 9.38 8.11 -23.59
C ILE A 87 9.82 9.08 -22.48
N ALA A 88 10.84 8.69 -21.71
CA ALA A 88 11.42 9.52 -20.65
C ALA A 88 12.00 10.84 -21.18
N ASN A 89 12.59 10.82 -22.38
CA ASN A 89 13.16 11.99 -23.06
C ASN A 89 12.09 12.86 -23.76
N GLY A 90 10.81 12.51 -23.66
CA GLY A 90 9.72 13.33 -24.18
C GLY A 90 9.00 12.78 -25.40
N ASP A 91 9.35 11.60 -25.91
CA ASP A 91 8.59 10.96 -26.98
C ASP A 91 7.15 10.66 -26.47
N ARG A 92 6.15 11.05 -27.27
CA ARG A 92 4.72 10.86 -26.98
C ARG A 92 4.02 10.00 -28.03
N SER A 93 4.78 9.43 -28.98
CA SER A 93 4.26 8.44 -29.91
C SER A 93 3.81 7.17 -29.15
N PRO A 94 2.85 6.41 -29.69
CA PRO A 94 2.32 5.20 -29.03
C PRO A 94 3.34 4.05 -29.12
N ILE A 95 4.39 4.11 -28.31
CA ILE A 95 5.46 3.09 -28.33
C ILE A 95 4.96 1.77 -27.72
N PHE A 96 4.50 1.80 -26.46
CA PHE A 96 3.99 0.61 -25.76
C PHE A 96 2.48 0.57 -25.61
N SER A 97 1.83 1.74 -25.61
CA SER A 97 0.41 1.88 -25.32
C SER A 97 -0.22 2.91 -26.25
N SER A 98 -1.48 2.67 -26.64
CA SER A 98 -2.31 3.68 -27.30
C SER A 98 -2.73 4.79 -26.34
N HIS A 99 -2.72 4.51 -25.03
CA HIS A 99 -2.97 5.51 -24.00
C HIS A 99 -1.65 6.21 -23.63
N PRO A 100 -1.68 7.54 -23.41
CA PRO A 100 -0.50 8.27 -22.97
C PRO A 100 0.05 7.70 -21.65
N ILE A 101 1.39 7.55 -21.58
CA ILE A 101 2.06 7.21 -20.33
C ILE A 101 1.90 8.37 -19.35
N SER A 102 1.27 8.11 -18.21
CA SER A 102 0.95 9.13 -17.21
C SER A 102 2.13 9.41 -16.27
N GLU A 103 2.88 8.36 -15.90
CA GLU A 103 4.09 8.46 -15.07
C GLU A 103 4.98 7.22 -15.24
N PHE A 104 6.18 7.27 -14.64
CA PHE A 104 7.05 6.10 -14.48
C PHE A 104 7.07 5.65 -13.02
N LEU A 105 6.70 4.39 -12.81
CA LEU A 105 6.82 3.74 -11.52
C LEU A 105 8.23 3.15 -11.38
N THR A 106 8.99 3.65 -10.41
CA THR A 106 10.33 3.16 -10.11
C THR A 106 10.27 1.83 -9.34
N SER A 107 10.82 0.78 -9.93
CA SER A 107 10.99 -0.50 -9.25
C SER A 107 12.10 -0.45 -8.20
N SER A 108 12.06 -1.34 -7.21
CA SER A 108 13.20 -1.60 -6.32
C SER A 108 14.32 -2.37 -7.02
N GLY A 109 14.00 -3.10 -8.10
CA GLY A 109 15.00 -3.75 -8.94
C GLY A 109 15.75 -2.72 -9.79
N THR A 110 17.06 -2.91 -9.92
CA THR A 110 17.94 -2.02 -10.69
C THR A 110 18.44 -2.66 -11.98
N SER A 111 18.82 -1.82 -12.93
CA SER A 111 19.61 -2.20 -14.12
C SER A 111 20.74 -1.19 -14.24
N ALA A 112 21.98 -1.67 -14.37
CA ALA A 112 23.19 -0.84 -14.34
C ALA A 112 23.29 0.13 -13.14
N GLY A 113 22.75 -0.26 -11.97
CA GLY A 113 22.76 0.54 -10.75
C GLY A 113 21.58 1.52 -10.60
N GLU A 114 20.85 1.79 -11.67
CA GLU A 114 19.68 2.68 -11.67
C GLU A 114 18.36 1.92 -11.52
N ARG A 115 17.35 2.54 -10.91
CA ARG A 115 16.04 1.92 -10.73
C ARG A 115 15.33 1.74 -12.08
N LYS A 116 14.69 0.59 -12.28
CA LYS A 116 13.90 0.32 -13.49
C LYS A 116 12.66 1.22 -13.54
N LEU A 117 12.47 1.91 -14.66
CA LEU A 117 11.32 2.78 -14.91
C LEU A 117 10.19 1.97 -15.57
N MET A 118 9.07 1.79 -14.88
CA MET A 118 7.92 1.05 -15.39
C MET A 118 6.85 2.04 -15.86
N PRO A 119 6.61 2.19 -17.18
CA PRO A 119 5.58 3.09 -17.67
C PRO A 119 4.20 2.62 -17.19
N THR A 120 3.36 3.55 -16.73
CA THR A 120 1.97 3.27 -16.36
C THR A 120 1.04 4.24 -17.08
N ILE A 121 -0.21 3.82 -17.24
CA ILE A 121 -1.30 4.66 -17.77
C ILE A 121 -2.30 4.97 -16.66
N GLN A 122 -3.15 5.98 -16.87
CA GLN A 122 -4.11 6.43 -15.86
C GLN A 122 -5.08 5.31 -15.42
N GLU A 123 -5.56 4.48 -16.35
CA GLU A 123 -6.49 3.37 -16.08
C GLU A 123 -5.92 2.33 -15.10
N GLU A 124 -4.59 2.19 -15.02
CA GLU A 124 -3.96 1.26 -14.06
C GLU A 124 -4.20 1.67 -12.60
N LEU A 125 -4.48 2.95 -12.33
CA LEU A 125 -4.84 3.39 -10.98
C LEU A 125 -6.20 2.82 -10.55
N ASP A 126 -7.15 2.71 -11.47
CA ASP A 126 -8.49 2.16 -11.20
C ASP A 126 -8.39 0.66 -10.91
N ARG A 127 -7.57 -0.07 -11.69
CA ARG A 127 -7.27 -1.50 -11.46
C ARG A 127 -6.61 -1.74 -10.11
N LYS A 128 -5.66 -0.89 -9.70
CA LYS A 128 -5.05 -0.94 -8.36
C LYS A 128 -6.07 -0.65 -7.26
N GLN A 129 -6.94 0.34 -7.46
CA GLN A 129 -8.00 0.66 -6.49
C GLN A 129 -8.97 -0.52 -6.34
N LEU A 130 -9.36 -1.17 -7.43
CA LEU A 130 -10.18 -2.37 -7.40
C LEU A 130 -9.52 -3.44 -6.52
N LEU A 131 -8.23 -3.75 -6.75
CA LEU A 131 -7.50 -4.72 -5.93
C LEU A 131 -7.50 -4.33 -4.43
N TYR A 132 -7.19 -3.07 -4.10
CA TYR A 132 -7.22 -2.61 -2.70
C TYR A 132 -8.62 -2.71 -2.07
N SER A 133 -9.68 -2.51 -2.87
CA SER A 133 -11.06 -2.62 -2.40
C SER A 133 -11.46 -4.04 -2.00
N LEU A 134 -10.74 -5.07 -2.46
CA LEU A 134 -10.99 -6.47 -2.15
C LEU A 134 -10.38 -6.91 -0.81
N LEU A 135 -9.39 -6.18 -0.29
CA LEU A 135 -8.66 -6.58 0.92
C LEU A 135 -9.58 -6.64 2.15
N MET A 136 -10.30 -5.55 2.45
CA MET A 136 -11.14 -5.50 3.65
C MET A 136 -12.33 -6.46 3.61
N PRO A 137 -13.05 -6.66 2.49
CA PRO A 137 -14.06 -7.71 2.38
C PRO A 137 -13.55 -9.11 2.73
N VAL A 138 -12.33 -9.46 2.30
CA VAL A 138 -11.70 -10.74 2.66
C VAL A 138 -11.34 -10.77 4.14
N MET A 139 -10.72 -9.70 4.67
CA MET A 139 -10.37 -9.62 6.10
C MET A 139 -11.60 -9.67 7.00
N ASN A 140 -12.72 -9.06 6.59
CA ASN A 140 -13.98 -9.04 7.33
C ASN A 140 -14.61 -10.44 7.49
N LEU A 141 -14.30 -11.41 6.62
CA LEU A 141 -14.72 -12.80 6.80
C LEU A 141 -14.18 -13.41 8.10
N SER A 142 -13.04 -12.90 8.59
CA SER A 142 -12.45 -13.28 9.88
C SER A 142 -13.04 -12.52 11.09
N ARG A 143 -14.13 -11.76 10.90
CA ARG A 143 -14.88 -10.99 11.93
C ARG A 143 -14.06 -9.94 12.67
N GLN A 144 -13.15 -9.26 11.98
CA GLN A 144 -12.35 -8.17 12.55
C GLN A 144 -12.84 -6.84 11.99
N ARG A 145 -13.08 -5.85 12.86
CA ARG A 145 -13.62 -4.54 12.49
C ARG A 145 -12.71 -3.45 13.01
N GLN A 146 -12.49 -2.40 12.21
CA GLN A 146 -11.69 -1.20 12.50
C GLN A 146 -10.21 -1.49 12.79
N GLY A 147 -9.33 -0.49 12.68
CA GLY A 147 -7.92 -0.68 13.04
C GLY A 147 -6.99 0.44 12.60
N LEU A 148 -5.96 0.70 13.41
CA LEU A 148 -4.90 1.65 13.11
C LEU A 148 -3.94 1.05 12.08
N VAL A 149 -3.51 1.85 11.11
CA VAL A 149 -2.44 1.44 10.20
C VAL A 149 -1.37 2.50 10.27
N PHE A 150 -0.16 2.10 10.67
CA PHE A 150 1.02 2.95 10.56
C PHE A 150 1.53 2.86 9.13
N SER A 151 0.88 3.56 8.22
CA SER A 151 1.40 3.74 6.87
C SER A 151 2.60 4.70 6.91
N ILE A 152 3.75 4.17 7.35
CA ILE A 152 5.02 4.87 7.27
C ILE A 152 5.34 5.03 5.81
N TYR A 153 5.02 6.21 5.33
CA TYR A 153 5.29 6.63 3.99
C TYR A 153 6.69 7.25 3.97
N LYS A 154 7.58 6.66 3.17
CA LYS A 154 8.84 7.30 2.83
C LYS A 154 8.67 7.87 1.44
N SER A 155 8.37 9.16 1.34
CA SER A 155 8.03 9.89 0.10
C SER A 155 9.12 9.94 -0.97
N ARG A 156 10.23 9.21 -0.81
CA ARG A 156 11.47 9.50 -1.53
C ARG A 156 11.55 8.91 -2.93
N ASN A 157 10.62 8.07 -3.38
CA ASN A 157 10.72 7.48 -4.71
C ASN A 157 9.34 7.46 -5.39
N GLN A 158 9.29 7.66 -6.71
CA GLN A 158 8.10 7.45 -7.56
C GLN A 158 7.75 5.94 -7.62
N ASP A 159 7.67 5.25 -6.49
CA ASP A 159 7.29 3.86 -6.44
C ASP A 159 5.77 3.70 -6.51
N THR A 160 5.31 2.47 -6.75
CA THR A 160 3.88 2.19 -7.01
C THR A 160 2.97 2.59 -5.84
N LEU A 161 3.47 2.49 -4.62
CA LEU A 161 2.72 2.86 -3.41
C LEU A 161 2.66 4.38 -3.25
N THR A 162 3.76 5.06 -3.52
CA THR A 162 3.86 6.53 -3.57
C THR A 162 2.92 7.16 -4.58
N SER A 163 2.87 6.61 -5.79
CA SER A 163 1.89 7.02 -6.80
C SER A 163 0.46 6.89 -6.28
N TYR A 164 0.10 5.74 -5.69
CA TYR A 164 -1.23 5.53 -5.13
C TYR A 164 -1.59 6.52 -4.01
N TYR A 165 -0.72 6.72 -3.02
CA TYR A 165 -1.01 7.65 -1.92
C TYR A 165 -1.17 9.11 -2.38
N LYS A 166 -0.47 9.51 -3.44
CA LYS A 166 -0.60 10.85 -4.03
C LYS A 166 -1.83 11.00 -4.93
N SER A 167 -2.44 9.91 -5.37
CA SER A 167 -3.60 9.92 -6.26
C SER A 167 -4.84 10.50 -5.59
N ASP A 168 -5.77 11.02 -6.41
CA ASP A 168 -7.06 11.48 -5.93
C ASP A 168 -7.86 10.34 -5.28
N HIS A 169 -7.72 9.11 -5.78
CA HIS A 169 -8.33 7.92 -5.18
C HIS A 169 -8.01 7.76 -3.69
N PHE A 170 -6.79 8.10 -3.26
CA PHE A 170 -6.43 8.06 -1.85
C PHE A 170 -6.92 9.31 -1.10
N LYS A 171 -6.72 10.49 -1.68
CA LYS A 171 -7.01 11.79 -1.04
C LYS A 171 -8.51 12.03 -0.83
N THR A 172 -9.35 11.62 -1.79
CA THR A 172 -10.81 11.82 -1.80
C THR A 172 -11.58 10.53 -1.52
N ARG A 173 -10.90 9.52 -0.96
CA ARG A 173 -11.53 8.22 -0.64
C ARG A 173 -12.81 8.42 0.18
N PRO A 174 -13.91 7.73 -0.16
CA PRO A 174 -15.14 7.80 0.62
C PRO A 174 -14.89 7.23 2.02
N TYR A 175 -15.69 7.68 2.99
CA TYR A 175 -15.66 7.10 4.33
C TYR A 175 -15.92 5.58 4.24
N ASP A 176 -14.98 4.80 4.75
CA ASP A 176 -15.10 3.36 4.88
C ASP A 176 -14.85 2.98 6.34
N PRO A 177 -15.85 2.44 7.06
CA PRO A 177 -15.71 2.08 8.47
C PRO A 177 -14.65 0.99 8.71
N TYR A 178 -14.25 0.25 7.67
CA TYR A 178 -13.21 -0.77 7.74
C TYR A 178 -11.81 -0.21 7.44
N ASN A 179 -11.72 1.03 6.94
CA ASN A 179 -10.48 1.66 6.53
C ASN A 179 -10.27 3.05 7.15
N VAL A 180 -10.59 3.16 8.45
CA VAL A 180 -10.35 4.36 9.26
C VAL A 180 -8.94 4.28 9.85
N TYR A 181 -8.04 5.13 9.35
CA TYR A 181 -6.68 5.25 9.87
C TYR A 181 -6.57 6.34 10.94
N THR A 182 -5.65 6.19 11.88
CA THR A 182 -5.31 7.28 12.81
C THR A 182 -4.46 8.35 12.14
N SER A 183 -3.67 7.97 11.13
CA SER A 183 -2.73 8.86 10.48
C SER A 183 -3.48 9.80 9.54
N PRO A 184 -3.43 11.12 9.76
CA PRO A 184 -4.05 12.08 8.86
C PRO A 184 -3.33 12.09 7.51
N ASN A 185 -4.05 12.43 6.44
CA ASN A 185 -3.50 12.46 5.09
C ASN A 185 -2.30 13.41 5.00
N GLU A 186 -2.34 14.53 5.71
CA GLU A 186 -1.27 15.52 5.79
C GLU A 186 0.03 14.92 6.34
N ALA A 187 -0.06 14.07 7.38
CA ALA A 187 1.11 13.37 7.92
C ALA A 187 1.61 12.27 6.98
N VAL A 188 0.70 11.54 6.33
CA VAL A 188 1.06 10.50 5.34
C VAL A 188 1.73 11.11 4.12
N LEU A 189 1.30 12.28 3.67
CA LEU A 189 1.79 12.95 2.45
C LEU A 189 3.01 13.85 2.70
N CYS A 190 3.42 14.06 3.95
CA CYS A 190 4.56 14.89 4.29
C CYS A 190 5.86 14.33 3.72
N VAL A 191 6.65 15.22 3.10
CA VAL A 191 7.92 14.86 2.43
C VAL A 191 9.04 14.61 3.44
N ASP A 192 8.98 15.30 4.59
CA ASP A 192 9.94 15.09 5.66
C ASP A 192 9.60 13.82 6.44
N SER A 193 10.50 12.83 6.37
CA SER A 193 10.28 11.52 7.00
C SER A 193 10.22 11.58 8.52
N PHE A 194 10.92 12.52 9.15
CA PHE A 194 10.86 12.70 10.60
C PHE A 194 9.49 13.27 10.98
N GLN A 195 9.04 14.33 10.31
CA GLN A 195 7.75 14.97 10.62
C GLN A 195 6.57 14.03 10.33
N SER A 196 6.63 13.27 9.24
CA SER A 196 5.65 12.23 8.92
C SER A 196 5.60 11.18 10.02
N MET A 197 6.74 10.54 10.34
CA MET A 197 6.80 9.50 11.37
C MET A 197 6.35 10.00 12.74
N TYR A 198 6.82 11.18 13.14
CA TYR A 198 6.51 11.78 14.44
C TYR A 198 5.00 12.01 14.59
N SER A 199 4.37 12.62 13.58
CA SER A 199 2.95 12.98 13.62
C SER A 199 2.05 11.76 13.54
N GLN A 200 2.42 10.75 12.73
CA GLN A 200 1.71 9.47 12.68
C GLN A 200 1.82 8.71 14.00
N MET A 201 3.02 8.65 14.59
CA MET A 201 3.23 8.02 15.91
C MET A 201 2.39 8.73 16.98
N LEU A 202 2.43 10.06 17.03
CA LEU A 202 1.64 10.85 17.98
C LEU A 202 0.13 10.59 17.84
N CYS A 203 -0.41 10.57 16.61
CA CYS A 203 -1.81 10.20 16.38
C CYS A 203 -2.13 8.77 16.84
N GLY A 204 -1.24 7.82 16.54
CA GLY A 204 -1.40 6.42 16.98
C GLY A 204 -1.42 6.26 18.50
N LEU A 205 -0.65 7.06 19.24
CA LEU A 205 -0.65 7.08 20.71
C LEU A 205 -1.94 7.73 21.26
N LEU A 206 -2.40 8.83 20.68
CA LEU A 206 -3.63 9.52 21.10
C LEU A 206 -4.86 8.63 20.97
N MET A 207 -4.97 7.88 19.88
CA MET A 207 -6.08 6.96 19.58
C MET A 207 -5.85 5.54 20.08
N ARG A 208 -4.91 5.31 21.02
CA ARG A 208 -4.39 3.96 21.35
C ARG A 208 -5.44 2.89 21.69
N LYS A 209 -6.59 3.29 22.27
CA LYS A 209 -7.66 2.37 22.66
C LYS A 209 -8.55 1.95 21.48
N GLU A 210 -8.54 2.71 20.39
CA GLU A 210 -9.31 2.45 19.17
C GLU A 210 -8.55 1.56 18.17
N VAL A 211 -7.30 1.25 18.49
CA VAL A 211 -6.36 0.48 17.66
C VAL A 211 -6.65 -1.00 17.72
N LEU A 212 -6.95 -1.59 16.55
CA LEU A 212 -7.30 -3.01 16.41
C LEU A 212 -6.39 -3.77 15.44
N ARG A 213 -5.67 -3.06 14.57
CA ARG A 213 -4.52 -3.59 13.83
C ARG A 213 -3.38 -2.59 13.95
N VAL A 214 -2.17 -3.03 13.69
CA VAL A 214 -0.96 -2.21 13.64
C VAL A 214 -0.18 -2.71 12.44
N GLY A 215 0.24 -1.85 11.53
CA GLY A 215 0.81 -2.33 10.28
C GLY A 215 1.62 -1.31 9.54
N ALA A 216 2.44 -1.78 8.62
CA ALA A 216 3.22 -1.03 7.64
C ALA A 216 3.37 -1.93 6.40
N VAL A 217 3.73 -1.38 5.24
CA VAL A 217 3.85 -2.20 4.01
C VAL A 217 4.79 -3.39 4.21
N PHE A 218 5.97 -3.16 4.80
CA PHE A 218 6.96 -4.20 5.11
C PHE A 218 7.22 -4.26 6.61
N ALA A 219 7.57 -5.44 7.12
CA ALA A 219 7.96 -5.63 8.52
C ALA A 219 9.08 -4.68 8.96
N SER A 220 10.07 -4.42 8.08
CA SER A 220 11.14 -3.45 8.34
C SER A 220 10.63 -2.01 8.58
N GLY A 221 9.50 -1.63 7.96
CA GLY A 221 8.84 -0.36 8.20
C GLY A 221 8.27 -0.28 9.61
N LEU A 222 7.58 -1.33 10.06
CA LEU A 222 7.04 -1.41 11.42
C LEU A 222 8.16 -1.40 12.47
N LEU A 223 9.26 -2.14 12.24
CA LEU A 223 10.42 -2.12 13.13
C LEU A 223 11.03 -0.72 13.26
N ARG A 224 11.10 0.04 12.15
CA ARG A 224 11.51 1.45 12.20
C ARG A 224 10.55 2.33 12.99
N ALA A 225 9.24 2.06 12.95
CA ALA A 225 8.25 2.75 13.78
C ALA A 225 8.52 2.54 15.27
N ILE A 226 8.73 1.27 15.66
CA ILE A 226 8.98 0.88 17.04
C ILE A 226 10.30 1.50 17.51
N HIS A 227 11.35 1.43 16.70
CA HIS A 227 12.62 2.06 17.01
C HIS A 227 12.51 3.59 17.09
N PHE A 228 11.68 4.21 16.24
CA PHE A 228 11.42 5.65 16.35
C PHE A 228 10.76 5.99 17.70
N LEU A 229 9.80 5.19 18.15
CA LEU A 229 9.19 5.36 19.46
C LEU A 229 10.21 5.19 20.59
N GLN A 230 11.09 4.20 20.52
CA GLN A 230 12.20 4.00 21.47
C GLN A 230 13.05 5.26 21.65
N LEU A 231 13.33 5.96 20.55
CA LEU A 231 14.19 7.14 20.57
C LEU A 231 13.46 8.44 20.92
N ASN A 232 12.14 8.52 20.72
CA ASN A 232 11.41 9.80 20.76
C ASN A 232 10.25 9.82 21.78
N TRP A 233 10.00 8.75 22.55
CA TRP A 233 8.86 8.67 23.47
C TRP A 233 8.83 9.82 24.49
N GLN A 234 9.98 10.31 24.95
CA GLN A 234 10.05 11.42 25.93
C GLN A 234 9.43 12.70 25.37
N GLN A 235 9.77 13.03 24.13
CA GLN A 235 9.25 14.23 23.47
C GLN A 235 7.78 14.03 23.07
N LEU A 236 7.40 12.84 22.61
CA LEU A 236 6.00 12.49 22.34
C LEU A 236 5.14 12.62 23.61
N ALA A 237 5.60 12.10 24.75
CA ALA A 237 4.90 12.21 26.03
C ALA A 237 4.77 13.67 26.48
N LYS A 238 5.81 14.50 26.29
CA LYS A 238 5.77 15.94 26.58
C LYS A 238 4.73 16.68 25.73
N ASP A 239 4.66 16.38 24.43
CA ASP A 239 3.67 16.96 23.53
C ASP A 239 2.25 16.54 23.95
N ILE A 240 2.05 15.27 24.30
CA ILE A 240 0.76 14.75 24.81
C ILE A 240 0.37 15.46 26.11
N ALA A 241 1.30 15.61 27.06
CA ALA A 241 1.04 16.24 28.36
C ALA A 241 0.66 17.72 28.23
N SER A 242 1.35 18.45 27.36
CA SER A 242 1.17 19.89 27.16
C SER A 242 0.08 20.24 26.15
N GLY A 243 -0.27 19.30 25.26
CA GLY A 243 -1.12 19.58 24.11
C GLY A 243 -0.45 20.46 23.04
N ILE A 244 0.86 20.66 23.12
CA ILE A 244 1.62 21.53 22.22
C ILE A 244 2.54 20.68 21.37
N LEU A 245 2.42 20.81 20.05
CA LEU A 245 3.23 20.05 19.10
C LEU A 245 4.68 20.55 19.09
N ASN A 246 5.63 19.62 19.09
CA ASN A 246 7.06 19.85 18.97
C ASN A 246 7.38 20.83 17.82
N PRO A 247 8.12 21.93 18.08
CA PRO A 247 8.53 22.90 17.06
C PRO A 247 9.34 22.32 15.89
N ARG A 248 9.98 21.15 16.06
CA ARG A 248 10.65 20.43 14.97
C ARG A 248 9.68 19.97 13.88
N VAL A 249 8.39 19.86 14.20
CA VAL A 249 7.33 19.68 13.21
C VAL A 249 6.91 21.07 12.73
N SER A 250 7.51 21.49 11.60
CA SER A 250 7.34 22.80 10.99
C SER A 250 6.38 22.81 9.80
N ASP A 251 6.01 21.65 9.25
CA ASP A 251 5.08 21.53 8.12
C ASP A 251 3.73 22.16 8.48
N PRO A 252 3.28 23.19 7.75
CA PRO A 252 2.05 23.92 8.09
C PRO A 252 0.80 23.03 8.07
N SER A 253 0.72 22.10 7.12
CA SER A 253 -0.45 21.21 6.96
C SER A 253 -0.55 20.24 8.12
N ILE A 254 0.58 19.69 8.56
CA ILE A 254 0.63 18.88 9.78
C ILE A 254 0.25 19.72 11.00
N ARG A 255 0.79 20.94 11.15
CA ARG A 255 0.50 21.79 12.31
C ARG A 255 -0.99 22.14 12.42
N GLU A 256 -1.63 22.47 11.30
CA GLU A 256 -3.07 22.73 11.23
C GLU A 256 -3.91 21.48 11.51
N CYS A 257 -3.48 20.32 11.04
CA CYS A 257 -4.14 19.06 11.35
C CYS A 257 -4.02 18.71 12.85
N MET A 258 -2.81 18.80 13.39
CA MET A 258 -2.52 18.47 14.78
C MET A 258 -3.15 19.45 15.77
N SER A 259 -3.37 20.72 15.41
CA SER A 259 -4.07 21.66 16.31
C SER A 259 -5.53 21.25 16.59
N ARG A 260 -6.14 20.46 15.70
CA ARG A 260 -7.50 19.92 15.86
C ARG A 260 -7.52 18.63 16.68
N ILE A 261 -6.43 17.85 16.64
CA ILE A 261 -6.33 16.50 17.22
C ILE A 261 -5.67 16.52 18.61
N LEU A 262 -4.54 17.23 18.74
CA LEU A 262 -3.71 17.23 19.94
C LEU A 262 -4.34 18.10 21.03
N LYS A 263 -4.71 17.46 22.15
CA LYS A 263 -5.23 18.12 23.36
C LYS A 263 -4.39 17.68 24.57
N PRO A 264 -4.21 18.55 25.58
CA PRO A 264 -3.46 18.18 26.78
C PRO A 264 -4.05 16.95 27.46
N ASN A 265 -3.22 15.92 27.69
CA ASN A 265 -3.63 14.68 28.33
C ASN A 265 -2.48 14.12 29.20
N ARG A 266 -2.45 14.50 30.48
CA ARG A 266 -1.39 14.07 31.40
C ARG A 266 -1.44 12.57 31.72
N GLU A 267 -2.64 12.01 31.87
CA GLU A 267 -2.82 10.58 32.16
C GLU A 267 -2.20 9.71 31.05
N LEU A 268 -2.46 10.06 29.78
CA LEU A 268 -1.85 9.36 28.66
C LEU A 268 -0.34 9.55 28.62
N ALA A 269 0.16 10.75 28.89
CA ALA A 269 1.60 11.00 28.91
C ALA A 269 2.31 10.15 29.97
N ASP A 270 1.79 10.12 31.21
CA ASP A 270 2.34 9.32 32.31
C ASP A 270 2.29 7.82 31.98
N PHE A 271 1.21 7.36 31.35
CA PHE A 271 1.12 5.99 30.84
C PHE A 271 2.22 5.68 29.81
N ILE A 272 2.45 6.55 28.82
CA ILE A 272 3.49 6.35 27.81
C ILE A 272 4.89 6.37 28.44
N ILE A 273 5.13 7.25 29.41
CA ILE A 273 6.40 7.29 30.16
C ILE A 273 6.63 5.94 30.84
N LYS A 274 5.65 5.46 31.61
CA LYS A 274 5.75 4.18 32.33
C LYS A 274 6.01 2.97 31.42
N GLU A 275 5.36 2.92 30.26
CA GLU A 275 5.51 1.79 29.33
C GLU A 275 6.82 1.80 28.53
N CYS A 276 7.42 2.98 28.34
CA CYS A 276 8.59 3.19 27.49
C CYS A 276 9.90 3.46 28.25
N GLU A 277 9.85 3.83 29.54
CA GLU A 277 11.05 4.15 30.34
C GLU A 277 11.93 2.92 30.64
N GLY A 278 11.31 1.74 30.65
CA GLY A 278 12.02 0.48 30.90
C GLY A 278 12.89 0.01 29.73
N GLN A 279 13.88 -0.82 30.03
CA GLN A 279 14.72 -1.48 29.02
C GLN A 279 13.99 -2.64 28.31
N ASN A 280 12.94 -3.20 28.93
CA ASN A 280 12.19 -4.32 28.36
C ASN A 280 11.07 -3.85 27.40
N TRP A 281 11.30 -4.02 26.10
CA TRP A 281 10.36 -3.70 25.02
C TRP A 281 9.58 -4.91 24.50
N GLU A 282 9.73 -6.08 25.12
CA GLU A 282 8.95 -7.27 24.77
C GLU A 282 7.44 -7.00 24.92
N GLY A 283 6.65 -7.29 23.88
CA GLY A 283 5.20 -7.07 23.91
C GLY A 283 4.79 -5.59 23.93
N ILE A 284 5.69 -4.63 23.65
CA ILE A 284 5.39 -3.19 23.71
C ILE A 284 4.16 -2.81 22.87
N ILE A 285 3.96 -3.45 21.71
CA ILE A 285 2.81 -3.18 20.85
C ILE A 285 1.51 -3.44 21.59
N THR A 286 1.38 -4.58 22.27
CA THR A 286 0.16 -4.91 23.03
C THR A 286 0.04 -4.15 24.34
N ARG A 287 1.13 -3.63 24.90
CA ARG A 287 1.05 -2.75 26.08
C ARG A 287 0.54 -1.37 25.68
N ILE A 288 1.12 -0.78 24.63
CA ILE A 288 0.70 0.54 24.12
C ILE A 288 -0.63 0.45 23.40
N TRP A 289 -0.88 -0.55 22.58
CA TRP A 289 -2.11 -0.74 21.80
C TRP A 289 -2.81 -2.05 22.17
N PRO A 290 -3.56 -2.08 23.29
CA PRO A 290 -4.01 -3.31 23.94
C PRO A 290 -5.10 -4.05 23.17
N ASN A 291 -5.79 -3.36 22.26
CA ASN A 291 -6.85 -3.97 21.47
C ASN A 291 -6.35 -4.52 20.12
N THR A 292 -5.04 -4.41 19.82
CA THR A 292 -4.42 -4.93 18.59
C THR A 292 -4.69 -6.43 18.43
N LYS A 293 -5.21 -6.82 17.27
CA LYS A 293 -5.56 -8.21 16.92
C LYS A 293 -4.48 -8.89 16.08
N TYR A 294 -3.84 -8.15 15.18
CA TYR A 294 -2.79 -8.67 14.30
C TYR A 294 -1.88 -7.55 13.80
N LEU A 295 -0.74 -7.95 13.23
CA LEU A 295 0.18 -7.07 12.53
C LEU A 295 -0.05 -7.17 11.02
N ASP A 296 -0.36 -6.05 10.37
CA ASP A 296 -0.60 -5.96 8.93
C ASP A 296 0.70 -5.56 8.22
N VAL A 297 1.56 -6.56 7.96
CA VAL A 297 2.90 -6.39 7.39
C VAL A 297 3.26 -7.51 6.43
N ILE A 298 3.97 -7.20 5.35
CA ILE A 298 4.57 -8.23 4.49
C ILE A 298 5.77 -8.86 5.21
N VAL A 299 5.68 -10.18 5.44
CA VAL A 299 6.73 -11.04 6.04
C VAL A 299 7.19 -12.17 5.11
N THR A 300 6.59 -12.31 3.94
CA THR A 300 6.98 -13.33 2.94
C THR A 300 8.23 -12.92 2.16
N GLY A 301 9.01 -13.89 1.67
CA GLY A 301 10.21 -13.66 0.86
C GLY A 301 11.48 -13.50 1.72
N ILE A 302 12.33 -12.51 1.42
CA ILE A 302 13.59 -12.25 2.17
C ILE A 302 13.34 -12.03 3.68
N TYR A 303 12.11 -11.68 4.05
CA TYR A 303 11.67 -11.45 5.43
C TYR A 303 11.27 -12.73 6.19
N ASP A 304 11.23 -13.89 5.52
CA ASP A 304 10.90 -15.20 6.11
C ASP A 304 12.14 -15.89 6.72
N GLY A 305 13.34 -15.54 6.24
CA GLY A 305 14.60 -16.23 6.58
C GLY A 305 15.39 -15.70 7.79
N SER A 306 14.91 -14.64 8.49
CA SER A 306 15.68 -13.98 9.56
C SER A 306 15.01 -14.04 10.94
N ILE A 307 13.94 -14.82 11.10
CA ILE A 307 13.21 -14.97 12.37
C ILE A 307 13.77 -16.14 13.22
N HIS A 308 14.77 -16.89 12.72
CA HIS A 308 15.35 -18.06 13.39
C HIS A 308 16.87 -18.01 13.62
N SER A 309 17.48 -16.83 13.65
CA SER A 309 18.91 -16.68 14.02
C SER A 309 19.10 -15.75 15.20
#